data_AF-A0A4U5MKJ8-F1
#
_entry.id   AF-A0A4U5MKJ8-F1
#
_cell.length_a   1.000
_cell.length_b   1.000
_cell.length_c   1.000
_cell.angle_alpha   90.00
_cell.angle_beta   90.00
_cell.angle_gamma   90.00
#
_symmetry.space_group_name_H-M   'P 1'
#
loop_
_entity.id
_entity.type
_entity.pdbx_description
1 polymer ?
#
loop_
_entity_poly.entity_id
_entity_poly.type
_entity_poly.pdbx_seq_one_letter_code
_entity_poly.pdbx_strand_id
1 'polypeptide(L)'
;MLTSLLIRLCAGECGKSTVLKQMKILHSNGFSDDELTQQKAVVFNNTVTAMGMLLKAMGTFKVSFTDPARESDARVVFDCIKANEESDPFSPELAIALKNLWADPALHLTVYDKRSEIHLTDSAKYFLDDIDRIMNPNYKPTAQDVLFTRIKTTGIVEVTFQMSGVQFRVFDVGNVPSAKSGSTASKM
;
A
#
# COMPACT_ATOMS: atom_id res chain seq x y z
N MET A 1 19.37 -31.33 0.32
CA MET A 1 19.31 -30.74 1.67
C MET A 1 18.44 -29.50 1.56
N LEU A 2 17.20 -29.52 2.06
CA LEU A 2 16.37 -28.31 2.09
C LEU A 2 16.92 -27.41 3.21
N THR A 3 17.28 -26.18 2.90
CA THR A 3 17.58 -25.16 3.92
C THR A 3 16.35 -24.31 4.12
N SER A 4 15.65 -24.54 5.23
CA SER A 4 14.56 -23.69 5.69
C SER A 4 15.15 -22.44 6.35
N LEU A 5 14.89 -21.25 5.81
CA LEU A 5 15.33 -19.98 6.37
C LEU A 5 14.13 -19.28 7.00
N LEU A 6 14.00 -19.37 8.32
CA LEU A 6 12.95 -18.65 9.05
C LEU A 6 13.39 -17.18 9.24
N ILE A 7 12.79 -16.25 8.48
CA ILE A 7 13.03 -14.82 8.68
C ILE A 7 12.07 -14.31 9.75
N ARG A 8 12.52 -14.32 11.01
CA ARG A 8 11.83 -13.64 12.11
C ARG A 8 12.59 -12.37 12.47
N LEU A 9 12.37 -11.29 11.71
CA LEU A 9 13.09 -10.03 11.88
C LEU A 9 12.13 -8.85 12.08
N CYS A 10 12.14 -8.34 13.32
CA CYS A 10 11.75 -7.00 13.76
C CYS A 10 10.28 -6.58 13.61
N ALA A 11 9.92 -5.56 14.39
CA ALA A 11 8.63 -4.89 14.45
C ALA A 11 8.11 -4.49 13.06
N GLY A 12 6.83 -4.09 12.98
CA GLY A 12 6.21 -3.68 11.72
C GLY A 12 7.06 -2.64 10.99
N GLU A 13 7.02 -2.66 9.65
CA GLU A 13 7.62 -1.66 8.75
C GLU A 13 9.12 -1.80 8.38
N CYS A 14 9.85 -2.85 8.79
CA CYS A 14 11.27 -3.01 8.40
C CYS A 14 11.54 -3.56 6.97
N GLY A 15 10.56 -3.54 6.06
CA GLY A 15 10.78 -3.94 4.65
C GLY A 15 10.89 -5.46 4.38
N LYS A 16 10.46 -6.33 5.32
CA LYS A 16 10.47 -7.81 5.17
C LYS A 16 9.85 -8.28 3.85
N SER A 17 8.64 -7.83 3.57
CA SER A 17 7.91 -8.24 2.36
C SER A 17 8.58 -7.68 1.09
N THR A 18 9.30 -6.55 1.18
CA THR A 18 10.11 -6.02 0.08
C THR A 18 11.31 -6.92 -0.23
N VAL A 19 12.03 -7.40 0.79
CA VAL A 19 13.13 -8.36 0.61
C VAL A 19 12.64 -9.66 -0.02
N LEU A 20 11.49 -10.17 0.43
CA LEU A 20 10.89 -11.38 -0.16
C LEU A 20 10.52 -11.20 -1.63
N LYS A 21 9.89 -10.07 -1.97
CA LYS A 21 9.57 -9.72 -3.36
C LYS A 21 10.84 -9.62 -4.22
N GLN A 22 11.92 -9.02 -3.70
CA GLN A 22 13.22 -8.97 -4.39
C GLN A 22 13.80 -10.36 -4.64
N MET A 23 13.78 -11.26 -3.66
CA MET A 23 14.27 -12.63 -3.83
C MET A 23 13.49 -13.38 -4.93
N LYS A 24 12.18 -13.14 -5.04
CA LYS A 24 11.35 -13.74 -6.08
C LYS A 24 11.69 -13.21 -7.48
N ILE A 25 11.90 -11.91 -7.62
CA ILE A 25 12.34 -11.29 -8.87
C ILE A 25 13.68 -11.88 -9.33
N LEU A 26 14.63 -12.04 -8.40
CA LEU A 26 15.99 -12.50 -8.72
C LEU A 26 16.10 -14.02 -8.92
N HIS A 27 15.24 -14.83 -8.31
CA HIS A 27 15.45 -16.28 -8.19
C HIS A 27 14.23 -17.16 -8.53
N SER A 28 13.13 -16.61 -9.04
CA SER A 28 11.91 -17.40 -9.34
C SER A 28 11.18 -16.99 -10.62
N ASN A 29 11.92 -16.56 -11.66
CA ASN A 29 11.39 -16.13 -12.96
C ASN A 29 10.35 -14.98 -12.88
N GLY A 30 10.33 -14.20 -11.79
CA GLY A 30 9.43 -13.06 -11.61
C GLY A 30 8.06 -13.42 -11.02
N PHE A 31 7.04 -12.67 -11.42
CA PHE A 31 5.64 -12.82 -10.97
C PHE A 31 4.79 -13.42 -12.10
N SER A 32 3.84 -14.29 -11.77
CA SER A 32 2.88 -14.81 -12.76
C SER A 32 1.82 -13.76 -13.14
N ASP A 33 1.14 -13.94 -14.26
CA ASP A 33 0.06 -13.04 -14.69
C ASP A 33 -1.10 -12.96 -13.66
N ASP A 34 -1.41 -14.08 -12.99
CA ASP A 34 -2.41 -14.13 -11.93
C ASP A 34 -1.98 -13.30 -10.70
N GLU A 35 -0.70 -13.39 -10.33
CA GLU A 35 -0.14 -12.60 -9.23
C GLU A 35 -0.12 -11.11 -9.58
N LEU A 36 0.25 -10.75 -10.81
CA LEU A 36 0.19 -9.37 -11.28
C LEU A 36 -1.24 -8.83 -11.27
N THR A 37 -2.22 -9.66 -11.61
CA THR A 37 -3.64 -9.29 -11.55
C THR A 37 -4.10 -9.02 -10.12
N GLN A 38 -3.69 -9.84 -9.15
CA GLN A 38 -3.95 -9.58 -7.74
C GLN A 38 -3.24 -8.32 -7.24
N GLN A 39 -1.98 -8.09 -7.65
CA GLN A 39 -1.23 -6.89 -7.27
C GLN A 39 -1.84 -5.62 -7.87
N LYS A 40 -2.52 -5.70 -9.01
CA LYS A 40 -3.20 -4.57 -9.64
C LYS A 40 -4.24 -3.94 -8.70
N ALA A 41 -5.09 -4.77 -8.09
CA ALA A 41 -6.07 -4.33 -7.10
C ALA A 41 -5.41 -3.68 -5.86
N VAL A 42 -4.25 -4.21 -5.44
CA VAL A 42 -3.48 -3.64 -4.31
C VAL A 42 -2.90 -2.28 -4.66
N VAL A 43 -2.41 -2.08 -5.90
CA VAL A 43 -1.93 -0.76 -6.36
C VAL A 43 -3.06 0.26 -6.31
N PHE A 44 -4.25 -0.09 -6.81
CA PHE A 44 -5.43 0.79 -6.75
C PHE A 44 -5.76 1.17 -5.30
N ASN A 45 -5.87 0.18 -4.43
CA ASN A 45 -6.19 0.38 -3.02
C ASN A 45 -5.16 1.29 -2.32
N ASN A 46 -3.87 1.03 -2.52
CA ASN A 46 -2.80 1.83 -1.90
C ASN A 46 -2.82 3.27 -2.40
N THR A 47 -3.11 3.50 -3.68
CA THR A 47 -3.18 4.85 -4.27
C THR A 47 -4.35 5.65 -3.70
N VAL A 48 -5.55 5.07 -3.70
CA VAL A 48 -6.77 5.73 -3.21
C VAL A 48 -6.68 5.96 -1.69
N THR A 49 -6.19 4.97 -0.94
CA THR A 49 -6.02 5.09 0.51
C THR A 49 -4.98 6.16 0.86
N ALA A 50 -3.87 6.25 0.12
CA ALA A 50 -2.87 7.28 0.31
C ALA A 50 -3.46 8.69 0.11
N MET A 51 -4.26 8.89 -0.96
CA MET A 51 -4.96 10.16 -1.15
C MET A 51 -5.95 10.42 -0.01
N GLY A 52 -6.76 9.43 0.38
CA GLY A 52 -7.70 9.57 1.49
C GLY A 52 -7.04 9.95 2.82
N MET A 53 -5.82 9.46 3.09
CA MET A 53 -5.03 9.85 4.26
C MET A 53 -4.59 11.32 4.19
N LEU A 54 -4.13 11.78 3.02
CA LEU A 54 -3.75 13.17 2.79
C LEU A 54 -4.95 14.12 2.99
N LEU A 55 -6.11 13.77 2.43
CA LEU A 55 -7.34 14.57 2.57
C LEU A 55 -7.81 14.64 4.04
N LYS A 56 -7.76 13.53 4.78
CA LYS A 56 -8.08 13.52 6.22
C LYS A 56 -7.15 14.45 7.00
N ALA A 57 -5.85 14.40 6.68
CA ALA A 57 -4.86 15.25 7.31
C ALA A 57 -5.06 16.74 6.99
N MET A 58 -5.49 17.10 5.77
CA MET A 58 -5.89 18.49 5.45
C MET A 58 -6.99 18.98 6.39
N GLY A 59 -8.01 18.16 6.64
CA GLY A 59 -9.06 18.46 7.61
C GLY A 59 -8.54 18.61 9.04
N THR A 60 -7.62 17.74 9.47
CA THR A 60 -7.00 17.81 10.81
C THR A 60 -6.15 19.07 10.99
N PHE A 61 -5.37 19.43 9.97
CA PHE A 61 -4.53 20.64 9.98
C PHE A 61 -5.30 21.92 9.64
N LYS A 62 -6.60 21.81 9.35
CA LYS A 62 -7.49 22.91 8.96
C LYS A 62 -6.95 23.69 7.75
N VAL A 63 -6.42 22.96 6.78
CA VAL A 63 -5.93 23.53 5.52
C VAL A 63 -7.04 23.44 4.47
N SER A 64 -7.35 24.57 3.85
CA SER A 64 -8.24 24.63 2.70
C SER A 64 -7.46 24.38 1.40
N PHE A 65 -8.12 23.81 0.40
CA PHE A 65 -7.56 23.70 -0.95
C PHE A 65 -7.24 25.07 -1.54
N THR A 66 -6.29 25.09 -2.47
CA THR A 66 -5.97 26.29 -3.24
C THR A 66 -7.15 26.68 -4.12
N ASP A 67 -7.77 25.67 -4.75
CA ASP A 67 -9.00 25.81 -5.53
C ASP A 67 -10.18 25.16 -4.77
N PRO A 68 -11.21 25.93 -4.35
CA PRO A 68 -12.40 25.39 -3.70
C PRO A 68 -13.15 24.33 -4.51
N ALA A 69 -12.98 24.28 -5.83
CA ALA A 69 -13.56 23.23 -6.66
C ALA A 69 -13.01 21.83 -6.31
N ARG A 70 -11.82 21.74 -5.72
CA ARG A 70 -11.24 20.46 -5.27
C ARG A 70 -12.05 19.79 -4.15
N GLU A 71 -12.92 20.51 -3.46
CA GLU A 71 -13.82 19.92 -2.46
C GLU A 71 -14.77 18.88 -3.06
N SER A 72 -15.20 19.04 -4.32
CA SER A 72 -15.98 17.98 -4.99
C SER A 72 -15.11 16.77 -5.30
N ASP A 73 -13.87 16.97 -5.73
CA ASP A 73 -12.92 15.89 -6.01
C ASP A 73 -12.61 15.08 -4.75
N ALA A 74 -12.44 15.76 -3.60
CA ALA A 74 -12.23 15.11 -2.31
C ALA A 74 -13.42 14.22 -1.91
N ARG A 75 -14.65 14.64 -2.22
CA ARG A 75 -15.85 13.82 -1.96
C ARG A 75 -15.85 12.54 -2.80
N VAL A 76 -15.49 12.61 -4.07
CA VAL A 76 -15.38 11.43 -4.95
C VAL A 76 -14.43 10.38 -4.35
N VAL A 77 -13.26 10.82 -3.86
CA VAL A 77 -12.30 9.92 -3.21
C VAL A 77 -12.89 9.31 -1.93
N PHE A 78 -13.54 10.11 -1.09
CA PHE A 78 -14.15 9.60 0.14
C PHE A 78 -15.32 8.66 -0.10
N ASP A 79 -16.11 8.89 -1.14
CA ASP A 79 -17.26 8.06 -1.47
C ASP A 79 -16.80 6.72 -2.05
N CYS A 80 -15.74 6.69 -2.87
CA CYS A 80 -15.08 5.45 -3.29
C CYS A 80 -14.60 4.61 -2.09
N ILE A 81 -13.94 5.24 -1.11
CA ILE A 81 -13.48 4.55 0.11
C ILE A 81 -14.66 4.05 0.96
N LYS A 82 -15.75 4.82 1.07
CA LYS A 82 -16.95 4.40 1.81
C LYS A 82 -17.69 3.25 1.11
N ALA A 83 -17.67 3.22 -0.20
CA ALA A 83 -18.25 2.15 -1.01
C ALA A 83 -17.39 0.87 -1.01
N ASN A 84 -16.17 0.94 -0.46
CA ASN A 84 -15.20 -0.16 -0.45
C ASN A 84 -14.77 -0.56 -1.88
N GLU A 85 -14.71 0.42 -2.78
CA GLU A 85 -14.37 0.28 -4.20
C GLU A 85 -12.91 0.69 -4.48
N GLU A 86 -12.09 0.93 -3.46
CA GLU A 86 -10.72 1.42 -3.64
C GLU A 86 -9.80 0.41 -4.35
N SER A 87 -10.20 -0.87 -4.41
CA SER A 87 -9.44 -1.94 -5.07
C SER A 87 -9.86 -2.15 -6.54
N ASP A 88 -10.90 -1.44 -6.99
CA ASP A 88 -11.44 -1.56 -8.34
C ASP A 88 -10.70 -0.64 -9.33
N PRO A 89 -10.79 -0.91 -10.65
CA PRO A 89 -10.27 -0.02 -11.66
C PRO A 89 -10.84 1.39 -11.50
N PHE A 90 -9.99 2.41 -11.58
CA PHE A 90 -10.42 3.79 -11.39
C PHE A 90 -11.48 4.18 -12.41
N SER A 91 -12.60 4.70 -11.92
CA SER A 91 -13.54 5.42 -12.78
C SER A 91 -12.85 6.66 -13.35
N PRO A 92 -13.25 7.14 -14.55
CA PRO A 92 -12.69 8.37 -15.11
C PRO A 92 -12.80 9.56 -14.14
N GLU A 93 -13.92 9.64 -13.41
CA GLU A 93 -14.17 10.68 -12.41
C GLU A 93 -13.20 10.58 -11.24
N LEU A 94 -12.99 9.38 -10.68
CA LEU A 94 -12.04 9.16 -9.59
C LEU A 94 -10.61 9.49 -10.03
N ALA A 95 -10.20 9.07 -11.22
CA ALA A 95 -8.87 9.32 -11.71
C ALA A 95 -8.59 10.82 -11.91
N ILE A 96 -9.55 11.56 -12.48
CA ILE A 96 -9.46 13.02 -12.61
C ILE A 96 -9.39 13.67 -11.22
N ALA A 97 -10.24 13.25 -10.28
CA ALA A 97 -10.23 13.75 -8.91
C ALA A 97 -8.87 13.52 -8.24
N LEU A 98 -8.31 12.31 -8.32
CA LEU A 98 -6.99 11.99 -7.76
C LEU A 98 -5.89 12.89 -8.34
N LYS A 99 -5.89 13.11 -9.66
CA LYS A 99 -4.91 13.99 -10.33
C LYS A 99 -5.06 15.44 -9.89
N ASN A 100 -6.29 15.94 -9.87
CA ASN A 100 -6.63 17.30 -9.49
C ASN A 100 -6.23 17.61 -8.05
N LEU A 101 -6.49 16.67 -7.14
CA LEU A 101 -6.13 16.78 -5.73
C LEU A 101 -4.61 16.70 -5.54
N TRP A 102 -3.94 15.77 -6.23
CA TRP A 102 -2.49 15.67 -6.15
C TRP A 102 -1.81 16.94 -6.69
N ALA A 103 -2.34 17.54 -7.74
CA ALA A 103 -1.81 18.78 -8.29
C ALA A 103 -2.05 20.03 -7.39
N ASP A 104 -2.86 19.95 -6.33
CA ASP A 104 -3.15 21.11 -5.48
C ASP A 104 -1.90 21.51 -4.65
N PRO A 105 -1.40 22.75 -4.79
CA PRO A 105 -0.22 23.20 -4.04
C PRO A 105 -0.39 23.14 -2.52
N ALA A 106 -1.59 23.40 -2.00
CA ALA A 106 -1.85 23.39 -0.56
C ALA A 106 -1.64 21.98 0.01
N LEU A 107 -2.06 20.94 -0.70
CA LEU A 107 -1.86 19.55 -0.28
C LEU A 107 -0.37 19.23 -0.17
N HIS A 108 0.43 19.62 -1.16
CA HIS A 108 1.88 19.41 -1.15
C HIS A 108 2.59 20.19 -0.04
N LEU A 109 2.39 21.51 0.00
CA LEU A 109 3.15 22.42 0.86
C LEU A 109 2.83 22.26 2.35
N THR A 110 1.65 21.76 2.69
CA THR A 110 1.19 21.75 4.09
C THR A 110 1.02 20.36 4.68
N VAL A 111 0.67 19.36 3.86
CA VAL A 111 0.35 18.02 4.33
C VAL A 111 1.41 17.01 3.92
N TYR A 112 1.82 17.01 2.65
CA TYR A 112 2.83 16.05 2.18
C TYR A 112 4.20 16.26 2.83
N ASP A 113 4.57 17.50 3.15
CA ASP A 113 5.78 17.78 3.94
C ASP A 113 5.71 17.19 5.35
N LYS A 114 4.51 17.04 5.91
CA LYS A 114 4.24 16.40 7.22
C LYS A 114 3.83 14.94 7.10
N ARG A 115 4.11 14.29 5.96
CA ARG A 115 3.71 12.89 5.68
C ARG A 115 4.11 11.89 6.77
N SER A 116 5.22 12.14 7.48
CA SER A 116 5.66 11.31 8.61
C SER A 116 4.71 11.37 9.80
N GLU A 117 4.08 12.52 10.07
CA GLU A 117 3.14 12.68 11.20
C GLU A 117 1.85 11.88 10.96
N ILE A 118 1.46 11.72 9.70
CA ILE A 118 0.24 11.00 9.31
C ILE A 118 0.50 9.53 8.95
N HIS A 119 1.74 9.06 9.13
CA HIS A 119 2.16 7.69 8.81
C HIS A 119 1.83 7.30 7.35
N LEU A 120 1.95 8.25 6.42
CA LEU A 120 1.76 7.98 5.00
C LEU A 120 2.85 7.03 4.52
N THR A 121 2.48 6.04 3.70
CA THR A 121 3.45 5.10 3.15
C THR A 121 4.43 5.81 2.21
N ASP A 122 5.72 5.48 2.28
CA ASP A 122 6.76 6.09 1.45
C ASP A 122 6.50 5.93 -0.06
N SER A 123 5.84 4.85 -0.47
CA SER A 123 5.43 4.60 -1.86
C SER A 123 4.26 5.45 -2.34
N ALA A 124 3.60 6.23 -1.48
CA ALA A 124 2.46 7.06 -1.86
C ALA A 124 2.78 7.99 -3.04
N LYS A 125 3.92 8.69 -2.97
CA LYS A 125 4.33 9.61 -4.04
C LYS A 125 4.58 8.90 -5.36
N TYR A 126 5.18 7.71 -5.32
CA TYR A 126 5.45 6.93 -6.53
C TYR A 126 4.17 6.61 -7.32
N PHE A 127 3.08 6.26 -6.63
CA PHE A 127 1.80 6.00 -7.30
C PHE A 127 1.05 7.28 -7.66
N LEU A 128 1.07 8.29 -6.80
CA LEU A 128 0.34 9.55 -7.01
C LEU A 128 0.96 10.40 -8.14
N ASP A 129 2.27 10.35 -8.33
CA ASP A 129 2.95 11.05 -9.43
C ASP A 129 2.59 10.48 -10.81
N ASP A 130 2.14 9.23 -10.88
CA ASP A 130 1.92 8.50 -12.13
C ASP A 130 0.52 7.85 -12.22
N ILE A 131 -0.49 8.62 -11.78
CA ILE A 131 -1.90 8.21 -11.84
C ILE A 131 -2.34 7.90 -13.27
N ASP A 132 -1.82 8.63 -14.27
CA ASP A 132 -2.14 8.42 -15.69
C ASP A 132 -1.79 7.00 -16.18
N ARG A 133 -0.65 6.46 -15.72
CA ARG A 133 -0.28 5.07 -16.02
C ARG A 133 -1.21 4.08 -15.32
N ILE A 134 -1.56 4.33 -14.07
CA ILE A 134 -2.38 3.44 -13.24
C ILE A 134 -3.83 3.38 -13.74
N MET A 135 -4.39 4.51 -14.17
CA MET A 135 -5.77 4.60 -14.68
C MET A 135 -5.95 4.02 -16.09
N ASN A 136 -4.86 3.69 -16.78
CA ASN A 136 -4.94 3.12 -18.12
C ASN A 136 -5.74 1.80 -18.08
N PRO A 137 -6.75 1.60 -18.94
CA PRO A 137 -7.51 0.35 -18.97
C PRO A 137 -6.63 -0.90 -19.15
N ASN A 138 -5.54 -0.75 -19.89
CA ASN A 138 -4.55 -1.80 -20.16
C ASN A 138 -3.40 -1.83 -19.14
N TYR A 139 -3.53 -1.12 -18.02
CA TYR A 139 -2.51 -1.09 -16.97
C TYR A 139 -2.19 -2.50 -16.47
N LYS A 140 -0.90 -2.82 -16.47
CA LYS A 140 -0.31 -4.01 -15.87
C LYS A 140 0.75 -3.58 -14.85
N PRO A 141 0.70 -4.05 -13.60
CA PRO A 141 1.72 -3.74 -12.61
C PRO A 141 3.10 -4.19 -13.08
N THR A 142 4.07 -3.31 -12.91
CA THR A 142 5.48 -3.60 -13.08
C THR A 142 6.03 -4.27 -11.83
N ALA A 143 7.20 -4.91 -11.93
CA ALA A 143 7.90 -5.43 -10.76
C ALA A 143 8.14 -4.33 -9.70
N GLN A 144 8.36 -3.08 -10.13
CA GLN A 144 8.53 -1.93 -9.24
C GLN A 144 7.24 -1.60 -8.49
N ASP A 145 6.09 -1.65 -9.17
CA ASP A 145 4.78 -1.46 -8.53
C ASP A 145 4.56 -2.52 -7.47
N VAL A 146 4.83 -3.78 -7.80
CA VAL A 146 4.71 -4.90 -6.85
C VAL A 146 5.64 -4.69 -5.66
N LEU A 147 6.87 -4.21 -5.85
CA LEU A 147 7.78 -3.91 -4.73
C LEU A 147 7.25 -2.81 -3.81
N PHE A 148 6.64 -1.78 -4.40
CA PHE A 148 6.11 -0.62 -3.69
C PHE A 148 4.70 -0.80 -3.13
N THR A 149 3.97 -1.84 -3.53
CA THR A 149 2.71 -2.19 -2.87
C THR A 149 2.95 -2.59 -1.42
N ARG A 150 2.12 -2.04 -0.54
CA ARG A 150 2.10 -2.37 0.88
C ARG A 150 0.89 -3.25 1.16
N ILE A 151 1.16 -4.53 1.35
CA ILE A 151 0.19 -5.50 1.88
C ILE A 151 0.52 -5.68 3.35
N LYS A 152 -0.43 -5.37 4.24
CA LYS A 152 -0.29 -5.75 5.65
C LYS A 152 -0.38 -7.27 5.72
N THR A 153 0.73 -7.94 5.99
CA THR A 153 0.71 -9.39 6.19
C THR A 153 -0.15 -9.72 7.41
N THR A 154 -1.21 -10.47 7.20
CA THR A 154 -2.01 -11.10 8.25
C THR A 154 -1.75 -12.60 8.18
N GLY A 155 -1.41 -13.22 9.32
CA GLY A 155 -1.05 -14.65 9.36
C GLY A 155 0.39 -14.94 8.90
N ILE A 156 0.62 -16.16 8.41
CA ILE A 156 1.93 -16.67 7.97
C ILE A 156 1.87 -16.86 6.45
N VAL A 157 2.74 -16.17 5.72
CA VAL A 157 2.91 -16.33 4.27
C VAL A 157 4.20 -17.10 4.02
N GLU A 158 4.10 -18.22 3.30
CA GLU A 158 5.25 -19.00 2.87
C GLU A 158 5.65 -18.61 1.44
N VAL A 159 6.93 -18.31 1.25
CA VAL A 159 7.55 -18.05 -0.06
C VAL A 159 8.67 -19.06 -0.28
N THR A 160 8.62 -19.77 -1.40
CA THR A 160 9.65 -20.74 -1.79
C THR A 160 10.38 -20.25 -3.03
N PHE A 161 11.72 -20.31 -3.03
CA PHE A 161 12.56 -19.99 -4.19
C PHE A 161 13.81 -20.88 -4.24
N GLN A 162 14.47 -20.96 -5.40
CA GLN A 162 15.69 -21.75 -5.58
C GLN A 162 16.87 -20.83 -5.90
N MET A 163 17.94 -20.91 -5.11
CA MET A 163 19.16 -20.13 -5.32
C MET A 163 20.37 -21.06 -5.30
N SER A 164 21.20 -21.02 -6.36
CA SER A 164 22.41 -21.84 -6.50
C SER A 164 22.17 -23.35 -6.29
N GLY A 165 21.06 -23.88 -6.81
CA GLY A 165 20.69 -25.29 -6.69
C GLY A 165 20.06 -25.68 -5.34
N VAL A 166 19.94 -24.75 -4.40
CA VAL A 166 19.38 -24.98 -3.07
C VAL A 166 17.96 -24.39 -2.98
N GLN A 167 17.00 -25.18 -2.49
CA GLN A 167 15.63 -24.73 -2.27
C GLN A 167 15.51 -24.05 -0.91
N PHE A 168 15.03 -22.81 -0.91
CA PHE A 168 14.76 -22.01 0.27
C PHE A 168 13.26 -21.90 0.49
N ARG A 169 12.84 -22.06 1.74
CA ARG A 169 11.49 -21.75 2.22
C ARG A 169 11.60 -20.63 3.24
N VAL A 170 10.92 -19.52 2.97
CA VAL A 170 10.89 -18.33 3.83
C VAL A 170 9.46 -18.07 4.30
N PHE A 171 9.31 -17.79 5.58
CA PHE A 171 8.03 -17.51 6.20
C PHE A 171 7.97 -16.05 6.63
N ASP A 172 7.08 -15.27 6.02
CA ASP A 172 6.70 -13.92 6.49
C ASP A 172 5.58 -14.07 7.51
N VAL A 173 5.81 -13.60 8.74
CA VAL A 173 4.82 -13.67 9.81
C VAL A 173 4.32 -12.25 10.09
N GLY A 174 3.05 -12.01 9.77
CA GLY A 174 2.37 -10.78 10.09
C GLY A 174 2.31 -10.53 11.60
N ASN A 175 2.44 -9.27 12.01
CA ASN A 175 2.19 -8.89 13.41
C ASN A 175 0.69 -8.97 13.67
N VAL A 176 0.27 -9.97 14.43
CA VAL A 176 -1.06 -9.99 15.03
C VAL A 176 -1.03 -8.97 16.19
N PRO A 177 -2.00 -8.04 16.32
CA PRO A 177 -2.14 -7.29 17.56
C PRO A 177 -2.29 -8.33 18.68
N SER A 178 -1.34 -8.38 19.61
CA SER A 178 -1.46 -9.21 20.79
C SER A 178 -2.77 -8.81 21.48
N ALA A 179 -3.78 -9.69 21.45
CA ALA A 179 -4.93 -9.56 22.31
C ALA A 179 -4.36 -9.39 23.72
N LYS A 180 -4.62 -8.23 24.36
CA LYS A 180 -4.30 -8.06 25.77
C LYS A 180 -5.02 -9.20 26.50
N SER A 181 -4.27 -10.18 26.98
CA SER A 181 -4.81 -11.20 27.87
C SER A 181 -5.26 -10.47 29.13
N GLY A 182 -6.56 -10.20 29.22
CA GLY A 182 -7.19 -9.78 30.46
C GLY A 182 -7.04 -10.92 31.46
N SER A 183 -5.98 -10.88 32.26
CA SER A 183 -5.91 -11.65 33.50
C SER A 183 -6.77 -10.93 34.53
N THR A 184 -8.05 -11.27 34.57
CA THR A 184 -8.84 -11.15 35.80
C THR A 184 -8.30 -12.19 36.79
N ALA A 185 -7.30 -11.80 37.58
CA ALA A 185 -6.97 -12.51 38.81
C ALA A 185 -8.08 -12.22 39.82
N SER A 186 -8.90 -13.23 40.05
CA SER A 186 -9.92 -13.28 41.11
C SER A 186 -9.26 -13.01 42.46
N LYS A 187 -9.78 -12.01 43.19
CA LYS A 187 -9.43 -11.76 44.58
C LYS A 187 -10.34 -12.64 45.44
N MET A 188 -9.76 -13.66 46.08
CA MET A 188 -10.29 -14.23 47.31
C MET A 188 -10.03 -13.26 48.47
#